data_AF-A0A1R1BCP4-F1
#
_entry.id   AF-A0A1R1BCP4-F1
#
_cell.length_a   1.000
_cell.length_b   1.000
_cell.length_c   1.000
_cell.angle_alpha   90.00
_cell.angle_beta   90.00
_cell.angle_gamma   90.00
#
_symmetry.space_group_name_H-M   'P 1'
#
loop_
_entity.id
_entity.type
_entity.pdbx_description
1 polymer ?
#
loop_
_entity_poly.entity_id
_entity_poly.type
_entity_poly.pdbx_seq_one_letter_code
_entity_poly.pdbx_strand_id
1 'polypeptide(L)'
;MRIVILGDFHIDPQYPELTVQAMADTAQVSPDLVIPLGDFGRNGLIGRPEGLQEAKRYLDLIGAPLRPIMGNHDLERESGCGVQQKGTMEEAFLQLFQLSEPYGVMEFAEWRLFFASTEPQPEDSCYDVQECYATDHQFQTLVSKLKERPGVPVLFFTHAPPIGSGLRTVPRVHVRSTNAYLDQNHDPYRWLELVKKFPEIVMWFSAHYHLSHSYPDSHTHVYGTHFFLNGVHGPCTRDGKRQSRVIDIGPGGVTVRTLDHVMREITEEGRFEWYGTLSDMMTTNSNAPVQPVFAGSSSSVRLIYKCPIGEGAPLLSCIAPISNGRYLVATAGGYSWEVEPATTAVLGTLHIGPALRGIAAADGIGWLAWDRHIGYSQLSNPWRFVRREDDSWPKAVYSFKAPVEAIAPKTGGHIWVSAAGWLWEAFSTVSGGLETKRLARLPEPCKQLTASGEEVWLTGLSGALYAWHAACDKLIQVREQVAAWDSWKGEHAALIPAKSQYEVETGLRKYPIPITPAENDAAQIMCLGQDTFLLTLQEKAYLAGARFVSPILLNDDSVQVYAISRSIENSCQFAVSAAMKNEGTGWLQIWKY
;
A
#
# COMPACT_ATOMS: atom_id res chain seq x y z
N MET A 1 -22.58 -24.20 -12.56
CA MET A 1 -23.03 -22.80 -12.59
C MET A 1 -21.92 -21.93 -13.12
N ARG A 2 -22.22 -21.08 -14.09
CA ARG A 2 -21.33 -20.07 -14.65
C ARG A 2 -21.75 -18.67 -14.20
N ILE A 3 -20.84 -17.93 -13.60
CA ILE A 3 -21.04 -16.55 -13.16
C ILE A 3 -20.12 -15.64 -13.97
N VAL A 4 -20.63 -14.55 -14.53
CA VAL A 4 -19.78 -13.47 -15.08
C VAL A 4 -19.82 -12.28 -14.13
N ILE A 5 -18.64 -11.75 -13.80
CA ILE A 5 -18.52 -10.56 -12.96
C ILE A 5 -17.98 -9.41 -13.82
N LEU A 6 -18.72 -8.31 -13.83
CA LEU A 6 -18.38 -7.08 -14.53
C LEU A 6 -17.88 -6.07 -13.50
N GLY A 7 -16.61 -5.65 -13.59
CA GLY A 7 -16.08 -4.57 -12.77
C GLY A 7 -16.39 -3.19 -13.37
N ASP A 8 -16.53 -2.19 -12.49
CA ASP A 8 -16.51 -0.75 -12.78
C ASP A 8 -17.29 -0.37 -14.06
N PHE A 9 -18.61 -0.29 -14.00
CA PHE A 9 -19.44 -0.31 -15.22
C PHE A 9 -19.23 0.89 -16.15
N HIS A 10 -18.76 2.03 -15.66
CA HIS A 10 -18.32 3.24 -16.38
C HIS A 10 -18.53 3.21 -17.91
N ILE A 11 -19.58 3.89 -18.36
CA ILE A 11 -19.91 3.97 -19.79
C ILE A 11 -19.17 5.16 -20.39
N ASP A 12 -18.29 4.91 -21.35
CA ASP A 12 -17.66 6.00 -22.11
C ASP A 12 -18.63 6.49 -23.21
N PRO A 13 -19.10 7.75 -23.16
CA PRO A 13 -20.00 8.28 -24.17
C PRO A 13 -19.38 8.39 -25.56
N GLN A 14 -18.04 8.36 -25.67
CA GLN A 14 -17.33 8.39 -26.95
C GLN A 14 -17.33 7.03 -27.64
N TYR A 15 -17.48 5.94 -26.87
CA TYR A 15 -17.37 4.57 -27.37
C TYR A 15 -18.47 3.64 -26.83
N PRO A 16 -19.76 4.00 -26.94
CA PRO A 16 -20.87 3.19 -26.40
C PRO A 16 -20.95 1.80 -27.03
N GLU A 17 -20.46 1.63 -28.26
CA GLU A 17 -20.38 0.35 -28.95
C GLU A 17 -19.49 -0.67 -28.23
N LEU A 18 -18.49 -0.22 -27.46
CA LEU A 18 -17.63 -1.11 -26.69
C LEU A 18 -18.37 -1.74 -25.52
N THR A 19 -19.27 -0.99 -24.88
CA THR A 19 -20.19 -1.53 -23.86
C THR A 19 -21.15 -2.52 -24.49
N VAL A 20 -21.78 -2.19 -25.63
CA VAL A 20 -22.65 -3.13 -26.36
C VAL A 20 -21.92 -4.43 -26.70
N GLN A 21 -20.70 -4.32 -27.23
CA GLN A 21 -19.88 -5.48 -27.57
C GLN A 21 -19.59 -6.32 -26.32
N ALA A 22 -19.20 -5.70 -25.20
CA ALA A 22 -18.92 -6.44 -23.97
C ALA A 22 -20.13 -7.19 -23.43
N MET A 23 -21.34 -6.62 -23.53
CA MET A 23 -22.57 -7.31 -23.15
C MET A 23 -22.87 -8.49 -24.08
N ALA A 24 -22.61 -8.34 -25.39
CA ALA A 24 -22.74 -9.44 -26.35
C ALA A 24 -21.72 -10.57 -26.10
N ASP A 25 -20.46 -10.23 -25.81
CA ASP A 25 -19.42 -11.20 -25.46
C ASP A 25 -19.78 -11.93 -24.15
N THR A 26 -20.36 -11.19 -23.18
CA THR A 26 -20.87 -11.76 -21.93
C THR A 26 -22.05 -12.71 -22.17
N ALA A 27 -22.99 -12.34 -23.05
CA ALA A 27 -24.10 -13.21 -23.44
C ALA A 27 -23.60 -14.50 -24.12
N GLN A 28 -22.56 -14.39 -24.95
CA GLN A 28 -21.99 -15.50 -25.71
C GLN A 28 -21.39 -16.60 -24.82
N VAL A 29 -20.94 -16.27 -23.60
CA VAL A 29 -20.46 -17.27 -22.65
C VAL A 29 -21.58 -17.94 -21.85
N SER A 30 -22.84 -17.59 -22.12
CA SER A 30 -24.06 -18.16 -21.52
C SER A 30 -24.01 -18.23 -19.99
N PRO A 31 -23.92 -17.08 -19.29
CA PRO A 31 -23.87 -17.06 -17.84
C PRO A 31 -25.22 -17.46 -17.22
N ASP A 32 -25.16 -18.21 -16.11
CA ASP A 32 -26.33 -18.46 -15.26
C ASP A 32 -26.67 -17.24 -14.39
N LEU A 33 -25.66 -16.38 -14.11
CA LEU A 33 -25.77 -15.18 -13.31
C LEU A 33 -24.71 -14.15 -13.75
N VAL A 34 -25.09 -12.87 -13.75
CA VAL A 34 -24.15 -11.75 -13.94
C VAL A 34 -24.15 -10.87 -12.69
N ILE A 35 -22.95 -10.51 -12.24
CA ILE A 35 -22.74 -9.67 -11.05
C ILE A 35 -21.97 -8.41 -11.48
N PRO A 36 -22.68 -7.29 -11.74
CA PRO A 36 -22.04 -5.98 -11.90
C PRO A 36 -21.61 -5.42 -10.55
N LEU A 37 -20.35 -5.00 -10.44
CA LEU A 37 -19.76 -4.46 -9.21
C LEU A 37 -19.77 -2.93 -9.19
N GLY A 38 -20.89 -2.28 -9.48
CA GLY A 38 -21.05 -0.83 -9.29
C GLY A 38 -20.51 0.10 -10.38
N ASP A 39 -20.56 1.39 -10.07
CA ASP A 39 -20.16 2.53 -10.89
C ASP A 39 -20.92 2.64 -12.21
N PHE A 40 -22.22 2.82 -12.11
CA PHE A 40 -23.14 2.78 -13.23
C PHE A 40 -23.34 4.13 -13.92
N GLY A 41 -23.34 4.08 -15.25
CA GLY A 41 -23.64 5.21 -16.11
C GLY A 41 -22.40 5.85 -16.72
N ARG A 42 -22.62 6.91 -17.49
CA ARG A 42 -21.55 7.70 -18.10
C ARG A 42 -21.17 8.94 -17.29
N ASN A 43 -20.02 9.52 -17.61
CA ASN A 43 -19.60 10.82 -17.06
C ASN A 43 -20.73 11.86 -17.12
N GLY A 44 -21.09 12.42 -15.96
CA GLY A 44 -22.17 13.40 -15.78
C GLY A 44 -23.53 12.81 -15.39
N LEU A 45 -23.79 11.52 -15.67
CA LEU A 45 -24.98 10.79 -15.20
C LEU A 45 -24.67 9.83 -14.04
N ILE A 46 -23.42 9.45 -13.86
CA ILE A 46 -22.93 8.75 -12.67
C ILE A 46 -23.38 9.47 -11.39
N GLY A 47 -23.78 8.67 -10.41
CA GLY A 47 -24.36 9.13 -9.14
C GLY A 47 -25.82 9.58 -9.23
N ARG A 48 -26.51 9.35 -10.36
CA ARG A 48 -27.92 9.72 -10.57
C ARG A 48 -28.76 8.53 -11.03
N PRO A 49 -30.08 8.51 -10.76
CA PRO A 49 -30.98 7.45 -11.22
C PRO A 49 -30.94 7.22 -12.74
N GLU A 50 -30.72 8.26 -13.54
CA GLU A 50 -30.62 8.14 -15.01
C GLU A 50 -29.38 7.34 -15.43
N GLY A 51 -28.28 7.41 -14.67
CA GLY A 51 -27.08 6.59 -14.89
C GLY A 51 -27.36 5.10 -14.68
N LEU A 52 -28.09 4.76 -13.61
CA LEU A 52 -28.55 3.40 -13.35
C LEU A 52 -29.45 2.87 -14.48
N GLN A 53 -30.42 3.67 -14.92
CA GLN A 53 -31.32 3.32 -16.03
C GLN A 53 -30.55 3.12 -17.33
N GLU A 54 -29.54 3.94 -17.60
CA GLU A 54 -28.66 3.77 -18.76
C GLU A 54 -27.89 2.45 -18.71
N ALA A 55 -27.24 2.15 -17.58
CA ALA A 55 -26.51 0.90 -17.41
C ALA A 55 -27.41 -0.34 -17.52
N LYS A 56 -28.61 -0.30 -16.92
CA LYS A 56 -29.59 -1.39 -16.98
C LYS A 56 -29.97 -1.76 -18.41
N ARG A 57 -30.14 -0.78 -19.30
CA ARG A 57 -30.46 -1.04 -20.71
C ARG A 57 -29.38 -1.86 -21.42
N TYR A 58 -28.11 -1.63 -21.09
CA TYR A 58 -27.01 -2.44 -21.63
C TYR A 58 -26.96 -3.81 -20.98
N LEU A 59 -27.07 -3.89 -19.66
CA LEU A 59 -27.07 -5.16 -18.92
C LEU A 59 -28.19 -6.11 -19.39
N ASP A 60 -29.34 -5.56 -19.75
CA ASP A 60 -30.48 -6.34 -20.29
C ASP A 60 -30.17 -7.03 -21.63
N LEU A 61 -29.17 -6.57 -22.39
CA LEU A 61 -28.72 -7.23 -23.62
C LEU A 61 -28.10 -8.60 -23.36
N ILE A 62 -27.64 -8.87 -22.14
CA ILE A 62 -27.03 -10.16 -21.79
C ILE A 62 -28.08 -11.28 -21.75
N GLY A 63 -29.31 -10.95 -21.32
CA GLY A 63 -30.41 -11.92 -21.18
C GLY A 63 -30.27 -12.90 -20.02
N ALA A 64 -29.34 -12.68 -19.09
CA ALA A 64 -29.13 -13.50 -17.90
C ALA A 64 -29.61 -12.77 -16.62
N PRO A 65 -29.93 -13.50 -15.54
CA PRO A 65 -30.23 -12.91 -14.24
C PRO A 65 -29.09 -12.00 -13.76
N LEU A 66 -29.47 -10.85 -13.16
CA LEU A 66 -28.53 -9.86 -12.63
C LEU A 66 -28.59 -9.87 -11.10
N ARG A 67 -27.43 -9.78 -10.44
CA ARG A 67 -27.33 -9.41 -9.02
C ARG A 67 -26.25 -8.34 -8.82
N PRO A 68 -26.56 -7.06 -9.09
CA PRO A 68 -25.60 -5.97 -8.93
C PRO A 68 -25.42 -5.56 -7.47
N ILE A 69 -24.37 -4.76 -7.25
CA ILE A 69 -24.15 -3.91 -6.07
C ILE A 69 -23.81 -2.48 -6.55
N MET A 70 -23.91 -1.48 -5.67
CA MET A 70 -23.45 -0.11 -5.97
C MET A 70 -21.97 0.06 -5.63
N GLY A 71 -21.30 0.93 -6.39
CA GLY A 71 -19.93 1.39 -6.18
C GLY A 71 -19.86 2.79 -5.58
N ASN A 72 -18.66 3.34 -5.41
CA ASN A 72 -18.51 4.66 -4.78
C ASN A 72 -19.00 5.79 -5.67
N HIS A 73 -18.83 5.69 -6.99
CA HIS A 73 -19.29 6.75 -7.89
C HIS A 73 -20.82 6.79 -8.02
N ASP A 74 -21.50 5.70 -7.70
CA ASP A 74 -22.97 5.69 -7.60
C ASP A 74 -23.47 6.57 -6.45
N LEU A 75 -22.66 6.80 -5.41
CA LEU A 75 -23.08 7.48 -4.17
C LEU A 75 -22.34 8.79 -3.89
N GLU A 76 -21.42 9.21 -4.78
CA GLU A 76 -20.59 10.41 -4.59
C GLU A 76 -21.42 11.71 -4.45
N ARG A 77 -22.66 11.71 -4.96
CA ARG A 77 -23.57 12.87 -4.89
C ARG A 77 -24.42 12.92 -3.62
N GLU A 78 -24.52 11.80 -2.89
CA GLU A 78 -25.30 11.66 -1.64
C GLU A 78 -24.42 11.60 -0.40
N SER A 79 -23.18 11.14 -0.55
CA SER A 79 -22.23 11.01 0.55
C SER A 79 -21.85 12.36 1.13
N GLY A 80 -21.68 12.42 2.45
CA GLY A 80 -21.29 13.64 3.14
C GLY A 80 -22.32 14.76 2.96
N CYS A 81 -21.83 15.96 2.61
CA CYS A 81 -22.67 17.13 2.33
C CYS A 81 -23.13 17.21 0.85
N GLY A 82 -23.26 16.06 0.18
CA GLY A 82 -23.71 15.96 -1.20
C GLY A 82 -25.06 16.65 -1.43
N VAL A 83 -25.26 17.20 -2.65
CA VAL A 83 -26.47 17.95 -3.00
C VAL A 83 -27.68 17.05 -3.27
N GLN A 84 -27.47 15.75 -3.45
CA GLN A 84 -28.54 14.78 -3.66
C GLN A 84 -29.06 14.27 -2.33
N GLN A 85 -30.38 14.10 -2.23
CA GLN A 85 -31.01 13.58 -1.02
C GLN A 85 -30.57 12.12 -0.78
N LYS A 86 -30.12 11.83 0.44
CA LYS A 86 -29.73 10.48 0.87
C LYS A 86 -30.88 9.48 0.67
N GLY A 87 -30.55 8.35 0.06
CA GLY A 87 -31.49 7.26 -0.25
C GLY A 87 -32.09 7.32 -1.66
N THR A 88 -31.82 8.38 -2.44
CA THR A 88 -32.35 8.51 -3.82
C THR A 88 -31.81 7.40 -4.72
N MET A 89 -30.51 7.13 -4.65
CA MET A 89 -29.84 6.09 -5.45
C MET A 89 -30.23 4.70 -4.98
N GLU A 90 -30.33 4.48 -3.66
CA GLU A 90 -30.77 3.21 -3.11
C GLU A 90 -32.19 2.86 -3.60
N GLU A 91 -33.15 3.77 -3.46
CA GLU A 91 -34.54 3.55 -3.91
C GLU A 91 -34.59 3.23 -5.42
N ALA A 92 -33.90 4.03 -6.24
CA ALA A 92 -33.83 3.83 -7.68
C ALA A 92 -33.18 2.48 -8.03
N PHE A 93 -32.11 2.10 -7.34
CA PHE A 93 -31.39 0.86 -7.54
C PHE A 93 -32.27 -0.36 -7.20
N LEU A 94 -32.91 -0.36 -6.03
CA LEU A 94 -33.81 -1.42 -5.58
C LEU A 94 -34.98 -1.61 -6.55
N GLN A 95 -35.61 -0.52 -6.97
CA GLN A 95 -36.73 -0.56 -7.91
C GLN A 95 -36.30 -1.11 -9.27
N LEU A 96 -35.18 -0.63 -9.81
CA LEU A 96 -34.72 -0.96 -11.15
C LEU A 96 -34.26 -2.43 -11.28
N PHE A 97 -33.63 -2.96 -10.24
CA PHE A 97 -33.12 -4.34 -10.20
C PHE A 97 -34.04 -5.30 -9.44
N GLN A 98 -35.18 -4.84 -8.94
CA GLN A 98 -36.18 -5.62 -8.20
C GLN A 98 -35.59 -6.34 -6.98
N LEU A 99 -34.76 -5.62 -6.24
CA LEU A 99 -34.11 -6.10 -5.02
C LEU A 99 -34.85 -5.56 -3.79
N SER A 100 -34.83 -6.32 -2.69
CA SER A 100 -35.35 -5.85 -1.41
C SER A 100 -34.35 -4.98 -0.65
N GLU A 101 -33.05 -5.22 -0.87
CA GLU A 101 -31.92 -4.59 -0.18
C GLU A 101 -30.75 -4.45 -1.18
N PRO A 102 -29.91 -3.41 -1.07
CA PRO A 102 -28.81 -3.21 -2.02
C PRO A 102 -27.74 -4.29 -1.88
N TYR A 103 -27.64 -4.86 -0.68
CA TYR A 103 -26.77 -5.97 -0.29
C TYR A 103 -27.57 -7.23 0.03
N GLY A 104 -26.90 -8.33 0.38
CA GLY A 104 -27.58 -9.52 0.87
C GLY A 104 -26.90 -10.83 0.48
N VAL A 105 -27.69 -11.91 0.47
CA VAL A 105 -27.18 -13.28 0.25
C VAL A 105 -28.06 -14.02 -0.75
N MET A 106 -27.43 -14.73 -1.69
CA MET A 106 -28.08 -15.77 -2.47
C MET A 106 -27.69 -17.14 -1.92
N GLU A 107 -28.69 -17.94 -1.58
CA GLU A 107 -28.53 -19.22 -0.91
C GLU A 107 -28.56 -20.38 -1.92
N PHE A 108 -27.52 -21.21 -1.90
CA PHE A 108 -27.49 -22.49 -2.60
C PHE A 108 -27.33 -23.62 -1.58
N ALA A 109 -27.58 -24.86 -2.01
CA ALA A 109 -27.50 -26.01 -1.12
C ALA A 109 -26.08 -26.17 -0.52
N GLU A 110 -25.06 -26.05 -1.36
CA GLU A 110 -23.67 -26.38 -1.01
C GLU A 110 -22.77 -25.16 -0.78
N TRP A 111 -23.23 -23.95 -1.08
CA TRP A 111 -22.45 -22.72 -0.98
C TRP A 111 -23.38 -21.49 -1.01
N ARG A 112 -22.83 -20.29 -0.82
CA ARG A 112 -23.59 -19.02 -0.78
C ARG A 112 -22.84 -17.90 -1.50
N LEU A 113 -23.58 -16.92 -2.02
CA LEU A 113 -23.02 -15.67 -2.56
C LEU A 113 -23.39 -14.52 -1.63
N PHE A 114 -22.41 -13.76 -1.17
CA PHE A 114 -22.58 -12.62 -0.29
C PHE A 114 -22.24 -11.33 -1.04
N PHE A 115 -23.13 -10.35 -0.96
CA PHE A 115 -23.01 -9.08 -1.65
C PHE A 115 -22.94 -7.98 -0.60
N ALA A 116 -21.87 -7.19 -0.58
CA ALA A 116 -21.82 -5.93 0.16
C ALA A 116 -21.78 -4.76 -0.83
N SER A 117 -22.75 -3.88 -0.71
CA SER A 117 -22.89 -2.69 -1.55
C SER A 117 -22.28 -1.49 -0.83
N THR A 118 -21.77 -0.51 -1.59
CA THR A 118 -21.47 0.79 -1.01
C THR A 118 -22.78 1.47 -0.55
N GLU A 119 -22.69 2.24 0.53
CA GLU A 119 -23.78 3.04 1.12
C GLU A 119 -23.32 4.49 1.32
N PRO A 120 -24.24 5.48 1.39
CA PRO A 120 -23.86 6.89 1.55
C PRO A 120 -23.18 7.15 2.89
N GLN A 121 -22.07 7.91 2.87
CA GLN A 121 -21.39 8.29 4.10
C GLN A 121 -22.17 9.33 4.91
N PRO A 122 -22.14 9.25 6.25
CA PRO A 122 -22.70 10.30 7.11
C PRO A 122 -21.93 11.64 6.96
N GLU A 123 -22.59 12.76 7.22
CA GLU A 123 -22.00 14.11 7.08
C GLU A 123 -20.82 14.37 8.01
N ASP A 124 -20.89 13.84 9.23
CA ASP A 124 -19.92 14.06 10.29
C ASP A 124 -18.67 13.16 10.18
N SER A 125 -18.70 12.19 9.27
CA SER A 125 -17.65 11.19 9.08
C SER A 125 -17.27 10.96 7.61
N CYS A 126 -17.70 11.84 6.69
CA CYS A 126 -17.31 11.76 5.29
C CYS A 126 -15.94 12.40 5.04
N TYR A 127 -14.91 11.57 4.94
CA TYR A 127 -13.53 12.00 4.69
C TYR A 127 -13.21 12.16 3.21
N ASP A 128 -13.81 11.32 2.37
CA ASP A 128 -13.79 11.42 0.91
C ASP A 128 -15.12 10.86 0.39
N VAL A 129 -15.87 11.65 -0.39
CA VAL A 129 -17.19 11.25 -0.93
C VAL A 129 -17.13 10.03 -1.85
N GLN A 130 -15.95 9.65 -2.31
CA GLN A 130 -15.68 8.48 -3.14
C GLN A 130 -15.13 7.28 -2.33
N GLU A 131 -15.15 7.32 -1.00
CA GLU A 131 -14.86 6.13 -0.18
C GLU A 131 -15.93 5.05 -0.39
N CYS A 132 -15.46 3.80 -0.49
CA CYS A 132 -16.33 2.62 -0.50
C CYS A 132 -16.77 2.29 0.93
N TYR A 133 -17.75 3.03 1.42
CA TYR A 133 -18.31 2.90 2.76
C TYR A 133 -19.43 1.85 2.83
N ALA A 134 -19.46 1.09 3.92
CA ALA A 134 -20.56 0.25 4.33
C ALA A 134 -21.04 0.69 5.72
N THR A 135 -22.34 0.67 5.97
CA THR A 135 -22.86 0.94 7.32
C THR A 135 -22.56 -0.22 8.27
N ASP A 136 -22.48 0.09 9.56
CA ASP A 136 -22.38 -0.94 10.60
C ASP A 136 -23.60 -1.90 10.55
N HIS A 137 -24.77 -1.40 10.17
CA HIS A 137 -25.97 -2.22 10.01
C HIS A 137 -25.80 -3.27 8.91
N GLN A 138 -25.35 -2.87 7.71
CA GLN A 138 -25.04 -3.80 6.63
C GLN A 138 -24.00 -4.83 7.08
N PHE A 139 -22.89 -4.37 7.66
CA PHE A 139 -21.81 -5.26 8.11
C PHE A 139 -22.31 -6.29 9.13
N GLN A 140 -23.07 -5.88 10.15
CA GLN A 140 -23.61 -6.80 11.16
C GLN A 140 -24.68 -7.74 10.59
N THR A 141 -25.47 -7.30 9.61
CA THR A 141 -26.41 -8.17 8.91
C THR A 141 -25.69 -9.29 8.16
N LEU A 142 -24.62 -8.95 7.42
CA LEU A 142 -23.81 -9.94 6.70
C LEU A 142 -23.08 -10.90 7.68
N VAL A 143 -22.53 -10.38 8.78
CA VAL A 143 -21.96 -11.20 9.86
C VAL A 143 -23.00 -12.18 10.43
N SER A 144 -24.23 -11.72 10.63
CA SER A 144 -25.32 -12.56 11.15
C SER A 144 -25.66 -13.67 10.15
N LYS A 145 -25.75 -13.34 8.87
CA LYS A 145 -25.97 -14.31 7.79
C LYS A 145 -24.86 -15.36 7.68
N LEU A 146 -23.59 -14.99 7.87
CA LEU A 146 -22.49 -15.94 7.92
C LEU A 146 -22.71 -16.99 9.03
N LYS A 147 -23.11 -16.55 10.23
CA LYS A 147 -23.36 -17.40 11.40
C LYS A 147 -24.56 -18.34 11.26
N GLU A 148 -25.52 -18.04 10.40
CA GLU A 148 -26.72 -18.88 10.21
C GLU A 148 -26.42 -20.27 9.65
N ARG A 149 -25.35 -20.42 8.84
CA ARG A 149 -24.95 -21.69 8.23
C ARG A 149 -23.42 -21.90 8.33
N PRO A 150 -22.90 -22.27 9.50
CA PRO A 150 -21.46 -22.54 9.66
C PRO A 150 -21.03 -23.73 8.78
N GLY A 151 -19.80 -23.70 8.29
CA GLY A 151 -19.23 -24.73 7.43
C GLY A 151 -19.80 -24.77 6.01
N VAL A 152 -20.54 -23.76 5.57
CA VAL A 152 -21.01 -23.62 4.18
C VAL A 152 -20.20 -22.54 3.47
N PRO A 153 -19.45 -22.87 2.40
CA PRO A 153 -18.59 -21.94 1.67
C PRO A 153 -19.32 -20.70 1.17
N VAL A 154 -18.59 -19.60 1.11
CA VAL A 154 -19.05 -18.29 0.72
C VAL A 154 -18.12 -17.69 -0.33
N LEU A 155 -18.72 -17.17 -1.40
CA LEU A 155 -18.08 -16.25 -2.32
C LEU A 155 -18.59 -14.84 -2.00
N PHE A 156 -17.69 -13.90 -1.79
CA PHE A 156 -18.01 -12.53 -1.40
C PHE A 156 -17.78 -11.56 -2.57
N PHE A 157 -18.67 -10.58 -2.75
CA PHE A 157 -18.62 -9.59 -3.82
C PHE A 157 -18.76 -8.19 -3.25
N THR A 158 -17.78 -7.34 -3.54
CA THR A 158 -17.74 -5.94 -3.11
C THR A 158 -17.23 -5.06 -4.24
N HIS A 159 -17.46 -3.75 -4.15
CA HIS A 159 -16.90 -2.83 -5.14
C HIS A 159 -15.39 -2.67 -4.93
N ALA A 160 -14.93 -2.09 -3.81
CA ALA A 160 -13.52 -2.08 -3.44
C ALA A 160 -13.09 -3.37 -2.71
N PRO A 161 -11.80 -3.75 -2.75
CA PRO A 161 -11.28 -4.84 -1.94
C PRO A 161 -11.11 -4.45 -0.47
N PRO A 162 -11.13 -5.42 0.46
CA PRO A 162 -10.76 -5.16 1.85
C PRO A 162 -9.24 -4.92 1.94
N ILE A 163 -8.84 -4.12 2.93
CA ILE A 163 -7.42 -3.90 3.21
C ILE A 163 -6.74 -5.23 3.57
N GLY A 164 -5.52 -5.41 3.10
CA GLY A 164 -4.75 -6.63 3.37
C GLY A 164 -5.21 -7.86 2.60
N SER A 165 -6.08 -7.71 1.60
CA SER A 165 -6.34 -8.75 0.59
C SER A 165 -5.08 -9.14 -0.19
N GLY A 166 -4.05 -8.30 -0.21
CA GLY A 166 -2.80 -8.53 -0.94
C GLY A 166 -2.91 -8.31 -2.45
N LEU A 167 -4.10 -7.95 -2.95
CA LEU A 167 -4.31 -7.58 -4.35
C LEU A 167 -3.40 -6.41 -4.75
N ARG A 168 -3.19 -6.27 -6.06
CA ARG A 168 -2.27 -5.28 -6.63
C ARG A 168 -2.38 -3.93 -5.96
N THR A 169 -1.21 -3.39 -5.66
CA THR A 169 -1.07 -2.18 -4.87
C THR A 169 -1.88 -1.05 -5.46
N VAL A 170 -2.43 -0.27 -4.55
CA VAL A 170 -3.43 0.73 -4.85
C VAL A 170 -2.96 1.67 -5.97
N PRO A 171 -3.73 1.79 -7.06
CA PRO A 171 -3.42 2.73 -8.12
C PRO A 171 -3.24 4.15 -7.61
N ARG A 172 -2.37 4.90 -8.27
CA ARG A 172 -2.03 6.31 -7.94
C ARG A 172 -3.21 7.18 -7.49
N VAL A 173 -4.39 7.04 -8.11
CA VAL A 173 -5.55 7.90 -7.83
C VAL A 173 -6.22 7.60 -6.49
N HIS A 174 -6.39 6.32 -6.12
CA HIS A 174 -7.21 5.97 -4.96
C HIS A 174 -6.49 6.25 -3.64
N VAL A 175 -5.15 6.31 -3.66
CA VAL A 175 -4.39 6.70 -2.48
C VAL A 175 -4.34 8.21 -2.27
N ARG A 176 -4.65 9.02 -3.30
CA ARG A 176 -4.88 10.46 -3.10
C ARG A 176 -6.19 10.70 -2.34
N SER A 177 -7.17 9.87 -2.63
CA SER A 177 -8.55 9.98 -2.16
C SER A 177 -8.86 9.09 -0.96
N THR A 178 -7.89 8.37 -0.40
CA THR A 178 -8.10 7.47 0.76
C THR A 178 -9.27 6.50 0.60
N ASN A 179 -9.54 6.08 -0.63
CA ASN A 179 -10.75 5.34 -0.97
C ASN A 179 -10.45 3.99 -1.60
N ALA A 180 -9.21 3.51 -1.49
CA ALA A 180 -8.69 2.30 -2.08
C ALA A 180 -9.32 1.00 -1.56
N TYR A 181 -9.82 1.02 -0.34
CA TYR A 181 -10.38 -0.16 0.31
C TYR A 181 -11.77 0.12 0.86
N LEU A 182 -12.49 -0.96 1.16
CA LEU A 182 -13.72 -0.88 1.93
C LEU A 182 -13.45 -0.26 3.30
N ASP A 183 -14.24 0.75 3.64
CA ASP A 183 -14.21 1.46 4.92
C ASP A 183 -12.85 1.98 5.34
N GLN A 184 -12.02 2.39 4.37
CA GLN A 184 -10.64 2.77 4.60
C GLN A 184 -10.47 3.87 5.67
N ASN A 185 -11.37 4.84 5.75
CA ASN A 185 -11.30 5.93 6.72
C ASN A 185 -12.14 5.70 7.98
N HIS A 186 -12.98 4.66 7.99
CA HIS A 186 -13.90 4.37 9.10
C HIS A 186 -13.38 3.23 9.97
N ASP A 187 -13.23 2.04 9.40
CA ASP A 187 -12.68 0.86 10.06
C ASP A 187 -12.01 -0.03 9.00
N PRO A 188 -10.77 0.30 8.61
CA PRO A 188 -10.13 -0.38 7.48
C PRO A 188 -9.97 -1.89 7.71
N TYR A 189 -9.90 -2.35 8.96
CA TYR A 189 -9.55 -3.73 9.28
C TYR A 189 -10.74 -4.65 9.53
N ARG A 190 -11.97 -4.14 9.71
CA ARG A 190 -13.13 -5.01 10.05
C ARG A 190 -13.39 -6.14 9.06
N TRP A 191 -13.16 -5.90 7.77
CA TRP A 191 -13.34 -6.92 6.74
C TRP A 191 -12.20 -7.95 6.74
N LEU A 192 -10.97 -7.54 7.04
CA LEU A 192 -9.86 -8.46 7.21
C LEU A 192 -10.08 -9.37 8.44
N GLU A 193 -10.57 -8.79 9.53
CA GLU A 193 -10.95 -9.54 10.74
C GLU A 193 -12.15 -10.47 10.48
N LEU A 194 -13.10 -10.07 9.63
CA LEU A 194 -14.18 -10.94 9.17
C LEU A 194 -13.62 -12.19 8.48
N VAL A 195 -12.71 -11.99 7.53
CA VAL A 195 -12.05 -13.08 6.78
C VAL A 195 -11.29 -14.02 7.71
N LYS A 196 -10.51 -13.49 8.66
CA LYS A 196 -9.81 -14.30 9.66
C LYS A 196 -10.75 -15.13 10.53
N LYS A 197 -11.93 -14.60 10.82
CA LYS A 197 -12.90 -15.20 11.74
C LYS A 197 -13.80 -16.25 11.07
N PHE A 198 -14.09 -16.10 9.79
CA PHE A 198 -15.02 -16.96 9.05
C PHE A 198 -14.29 -17.67 7.90
N PRO A 199 -13.70 -18.85 8.14
CA PRO A 199 -13.01 -19.64 7.11
C PRO A 199 -13.93 -20.10 5.98
N GLU A 200 -15.26 -19.99 6.16
CA GLU A 200 -16.24 -20.17 5.10
C GLU A 200 -16.06 -19.20 3.92
N ILE A 201 -15.45 -18.04 4.14
CA ILE A 201 -15.14 -17.07 3.07
C ILE A 201 -13.97 -17.62 2.26
N VAL A 202 -14.26 -18.34 1.19
CA VAL A 202 -13.23 -19.03 0.38
C VAL A 202 -12.78 -18.21 -0.82
N MET A 203 -13.64 -17.32 -1.35
CA MET A 203 -13.30 -16.43 -2.46
C MET A 203 -13.91 -15.04 -2.27
N TRP A 204 -13.22 -14.02 -2.74
CA TRP A 204 -13.64 -12.62 -2.66
C TRP A 204 -13.32 -11.91 -3.98
N PHE A 205 -14.30 -11.21 -4.55
CA PHE A 205 -14.16 -10.50 -5.83
C PHE A 205 -14.41 -9.02 -5.64
N SER A 206 -13.52 -8.20 -6.21
CA SER A 206 -13.58 -6.74 -6.13
C SER A 206 -13.16 -6.07 -7.42
N ALA A 207 -13.77 -4.92 -7.72
CA ALA A 207 -13.47 -4.05 -8.84
C ALA A 207 -12.61 -2.86 -8.37
N HIS A 208 -13.02 -1.63 -8.69
CA HIS A 208 -12.50 -0.34 -8.22
C HIS A 208 -11.15 0.07 -8.81
N TYR A 209 -10.20 -0.84 -8.96
CA TYR A 209 -8.84 -0.45 -9.38
C TYR A 209 -8.70 -0.21 -10.89
N HIS A 210 -9.65 -0.64 -11.71
CA HIS A 210 -9.60 -0.50 -13.17
C HIS A 210 -8.31 -1.09 -13.79
N LEU A 211 -7.81 -2.18 -13.23
CA LEU A 211 -6.57 -2.85 -13.62
C LEU A 211 -6.87 -4.24 -14.18
N SER A 212 -6.05 -4.71 -15.12
CA SER A 212 -6.19 -6.02 -15.76
C SER A 212 -5.87 -7.20 -14.85
N HIS A 213 -6.21 -8.39 -15.33
CA HIS A 213 -5.90 -9.66 -14.70
C HIS A 213 -4.49 -10.17 -15.01
N SER A 214 -3.72 -9.46 -15.85
CA SER A 214 -2.33 -9.83 -16.19
C SER A 214 -1.36 -9.61 -15.05
N TYR A 215 -1.74 -8.78 -14.07
CA TYR A 215 -0.86 -8.48 -12.95
C TYR A 215 -0.66 -9.71 -12.05
N PRO A 216 0.58 -9.96 -11.57
CA PRO A 216 0.88 -11.11 -10.71
C PRO A 216 0.03 -11.16 -9.43
N ASP A 217 -0.39 -10.00 -8.95
CA ASP A 217 -1.19 -9.75 -7.75
C ASP A 217 -2.65 -9.40 -8.08
N SER A 218 -3.14 -9.73 -9.28
CA SER A 218 -4.58 -9.70 -9.60
C SER A 218 -5.37 -10.84 -8.95
N HIS A 219 -4.66 -11.83 -8.40
CA HIS A 219 -5.18 -12.91 -7.56
C HIS A 219 -4.20 -13.15 -6.41
N THR A 220 -4.72 -13.26 -5.20
CA THR A 220 -3.94 -13.55 -3.99
C THR A 220 -4.65 -14.53 -3.09
N HIS A 221 -3.90 -15.15 -2.17
CA HIS A 221 -4.44 -16.07 -1.16
C HIS A 221 -4.00 -15.62 0.22
N VAL A 222 -4.94 -15.12 1.02
CA VAL A 222 -4.67 -14.53 2.34
C VAL A 222 -5.67 -15.07 3.35
N TYR A 223 -5.17 -15.59 4.48
CA TYR A 223 -5.98 -16.21 5.54
C TYR A 223 -6.98 -17.27 5.04
N GLY A 224 -6.62 -17.98 3.96
CA GLY A 224 -7.49 -18.99 3.35
C GLY A 224 -8.44 -18.46 2.28
N THR A 225 -8.64 -17.16 2.18
CA THR A 225 -9.51 -16.58 1.15
C THR A 225 -8.70 -16.28 -0.11
N HIS A 226 -9.24 -16.69 -1.26
CA HIS A 226 -8.73 -16.24 -2.55
C HIS A 226 -9.36 -14.90 -2.93
N PHE A 227 -8.55 -13.84 -3.02
CA PHE A 227 -9.00 -12.52 -3.45
C PHE A 227 -8.74 -12.37 -4.94
N PHE A 228 -9.69 -11.81 -5.67
CA PHE A 228 -9.63 -11.59 -7.10
C PHE A 228 -9.95 -10.14 -7.43
N LEU A 229 -9.07 -9.54 -8.23
CA LEU A 229 -9.34 -8.29 -8.90
C LEU A 229 -10.15 -8.55 -10.18
N ASN A 230 -11.11 -7.65 -10.43
CA ASN A 230 -11.91 -7.59 -11.63
C ASN A 230 -11.52 -6.37 -12.47
N GLY A 231 -11.35 -6.57 -13.77
CA GLY A 231 -11.11 -5.52 -14.74
C GLY A 231 -12.38 -4.80 -15.17
N VAL A 232 -12.21 -3.86 -16.10
CA VAL A 232 -13.29 -3.04 -16.67
C VAL A 232 -13.60 -3.52 -18.08
N HIS A 233 -14.87 -3.56 -18.44
CA HIS A 233 -15.29 -4.01 -19.77
C HIS A 233 -15.19 -2.92 -20.85
N GLY A 234 -15.29 -1.65 -20.45
CA GLY A 234 -15.21 -0.45 -21.28
C GLY A 234 -13.79 0.14 -21.36
N PRO A 235 -13.60 1.30 -22.02
CA PRO A 235 -12.29 1.91 -22.24
C PRO A 235 -11.73 2.65 -20.99
N CYS A 236 -12.49 2.74 -19.90
CA CYS A 236 -12.09 3.43 -18.66
C CYS A 236 -11.02 2.68 -17.85
N THR A 237 -10.17 1.88 -18.50
CA THR A 237 -9.15 1.05 -17.87
C THR A 237 -7.83 1.82 -17.77
N ARG A 238 -6.97 1.46 -16.82
CA ARG A 238 -5.68 2.15 -16.64
C ARG A 238 -4.57 1.62 -17.53
N ASP A 239 -4.71 0.39 -18.00
CA ASP A 239 -3.69 -0.34 -18.76
C ASP A 239 -4.14 -0.73 -20.17
N GLY A 240 -5.31 -0.24 -20.60
CA GLY A 240 -5.87 -0.46 -21.93
C GLY A 240 -6.49 -1.84 -22.14
N LYS A 241 -6.54 -2.71 -21.12
CA LYS A 241 -7.14 -4.05 -21.21
C LYS A 241 -8.61 -4.01 -20.83
N ARG A 242 -9.47 -4.65 -21.62
CA ARG A 242 -10.91 -4.71 -21.39
C ARG A 242 -11.34 -6.12 -21.00
N GLN A 243 -11.69 -6.34 -19.74
CA GLN A 243 -11.78 -7.68 -19.16
C GLN A 243 -12.92 -7.82 -18.15
N SER A 244 -13.47 -9.03 -18.06
CA SER A 244 -14.42 -9.47 -17.04
C SER A 244 -13.99 -10.81 -16.46
N ARG A 245 -14.47 -11.18 -15.27
CA ARG A 245 -14.19 -12.50 -14.68
C ARG A 245 -15.29 -13.50 -15.03
N VAL A 246 -14.90 -14.73 -15.34
CA VAL A 246 -15.82 -15.87 -15.51
C VAL A 246 -15.50 -16.90 -14.44
N ILE A 247 -16.48 -17.22 -13.59
CA ILE A 247 -16.39 -18.31 -12.63
C ILE A 247 -17.19 -19.49 -13.16
N ASP A 248 -16.56 -20.66 -13.27
CA ASP A 248 -17.27 -21.92 -13.48
C ASP A 248 -17.20 -22.76 -12.21
N ILE A 249 -18.35 -23.04 -11.60
CA ILE A 249 -18.52 -23.90 -10.43
C ILE A 249 -19.18 -25.20 -10.89
N GLY A 250 -18.47 -26.32 -10.74
CA GLY A 250 -18.98 -27.66 -11.07
C GLY A 250 -18.71 -28.67 -9.95
N PRO A 251 -19.22 -29.91 -10.07
CA PRO A 251 -19.06 -30.94 -9.04
C PRO A 251 -17.59 -31.32 -8.76
N GLY A 252 -16.71 -31.13 -9.73
CA GLY A 252 -15.30 -31.52 -9.64
C GLY A 252 -14.32 -30.37 -9.40
N GLY A 253 -14.78 -29.12 -9.32
CA GLY A 253 -13.88 -27.99 -9.29
C GLY A 253 -14.51 -26.62 -9.43
N VAL A 254 -13.68 -25.61 -9.19
CA VAL A 254 -13.96 -24.21 -9.48
C VAL A 254 -12.85 -23.67 -10.37
N THR A 255 -13.22 -22.94 -11.41
CA THR A 255 -12.25 -22.17 -12.22
C THR A 255 -12.64 -20.71 -12.25
N VAL A 256 -11.65 -19.84 -12.21
CA VAL A 256 -11.79 -18.39 -12.45
C VAL A 256 -10.92 -18.06 -13.66
N ARG A 257 -11.54 -17.48 -14.68
CA ARG A 257 -10.88 -17.13 -15.95
C ARG A 257 -11.22 -15.71 -16.37
N THR A 258 -10.53 -15.23 -17.39
CA THR A 258 -10.72 -13.89 -17.93
C THR A 258 -11.53 -13.97 -19.21
N LEU A 259 -12.65 -13.24 -19.29
CA LEU A 259 -13.27 -12.92 -20.56
C LEU A 259 -12.62 -11.63 -21.08
N ASP A 260 -11.79 -11.76 -22.11
CA ASP A 260 -11.14 -10.61 -22.75
C ASP A 260 -12.06 -10.07 -23.84
N HIS A 261 -12.51 -8.82 -23.71
CA HIS A 261 -13.46 -8.19 -24.64
C HIS A 261 -12.79 -7.63 -25.91
N VAL A 262 -11.45 -7.61 -25.96
CA VAL A 262 -10.69 -7.29 -27.17
C VAL A 262 -10.56 -8.55 -28.03
N MET A 263 -10.15 -9.66 -27.41
CA MET A 263 -10.03 -10.97 -28.06
C MET A 263 -11.38 -11.66 -28.27
N ARG A 264 -12.40 -11.24 -27.50
CA ARG A 264 -13.78 -11.76 -27.49
C ARG A 264 -13.85 -13.24 -27.15
N GLU A 265 -12.99 -13.68 -26.23
CA GLU A 265 -12.90 -15.07 -25.79
C GLU A 265 -12.48 -15.18 -24.32
N ILE A 266 -12.68 -16.38 -23.77
CA ILE A 266 -12.16 -16.71 -22.44
C ILE A 266 -10.68 -17.08 -22.58
N THR A 267 -9.81 -16.38 -21.86
CA THR A 267 -8.36 -16.57 -21.85
C THR A 267 -7.88 -17.16 -20.54
N GLU A 268 -6.62 -17.61 -20.56
CA GLU A 268 -5.89 -18.15 -19.39
C GLU A 268 -5.19 -17.06 -18.57
N GLU A 269 -5.37 -15.80 -18.93
CA GLU A 269 -4.79 -14.67 -18.21
C GLU A 269 -5.38 -14.57 -16.80
N GLY A 270 -4.53 -14.58 -15.77
CA GLY A 270 -4.96 -14.55 -14.37
C GLY A 270 -5.85 -15.74 -13.99
N ARG A 271 -5.71 -16.89 -14.66
CA ARG A 271 -6.48 -18.12 -14.39
C ARG A 271 -6.20 -18.64 -12.99
N PHE A 272 -7.26 -19.07 -12.31
CA PHE A 272 -7.18 -19.87 -11.09
C PHE A 272 -8.01 -21.15 -11.26
N GLU A 273 -7.51 -22.26 -10.72
CA GLU A 273 -8.23 -23.53 -10.70
C GLU A 273 -8.12 -24.21 -9.34
N TRP A 274 -9.25 -24.77 -8.93
CA TRP A 274 -9.35 -25.64 -7.78
C TRP A 274 -9.95 -26.98 -8.20
N TYR A 275 -9.25 -28.06 -7.86
CA TYR A 275 -9.72 -29.43 -8.08
C TYR A 275 -10.35 -29.95 -6.78
N GLY A 276 -11.68 -29.98 -6.74
CA GLY A 276 -12.46 -30.28 -5.54
C GLY A 276 -13.68 -29.38 -5.40
N THR A 277 -14.50 -29.65 -4.40
CA THR A 277 -15.65 -28.82 -4.06
C THR A 277 -15.20 -27.51 -3.41
N LEU A 278 -16.08 -26.49 -3.37
CA LEU A 278 -15.86 -25.28 -2.58
C LEU A 278 -15.67 -25.59 -1.08
N SER A 279 -16.29 -26.67 -0.59
CA SER A 279 -16.12 -27.13 0.79
C SER A 279 -14.71 -27.61 1.07
N ASP A 280 -14.06 -28.25 0.09
CA ASP A 280 -12.68 -28.70 0.22
C ASP A 280 -11.72 -27.51 0.39
N MET A 281 -11.99 -26.36 -0.25
CA MET A 281 -11.19 -25.14 -0.09
C MET A 281 -11.13 -24.67 1.36
N MET A 282 -12.23 -24.77 2.12
CA MET A 282 -12.25 -24.38 3.54
C MET A 282 -11.29 -25.22 4.40
N THR A 283 -11.06 -26.49 4.03
CA THR A 283 -10.21 -27.39 4.83
C THR A 283 -8.72 -27.09 4.67
N THR A 284 -8.29 -26.71 3.46
CA THR A 284 -6.92 -26.29 3.17
C THR A 284 -6.55 -24.93 3.78
N ASN A 285 -7.55 -24.14 4.16
CA ASN A 285 -7.39 -22.79 4.70
C ASN A 285 -6.91 -22.74 6.16
N SER A 286 -6.94 -23.87 6.87
CA SER A 286 -6.73 -23.89 8.33
C SER A 286 -5.27 -23.86 8.80
N ASN A 287 -4.26 -24.01 7.93
CA ASN A 287 -2.89 -24.32 8.40
C ASN A 287 -1.69 -23.65 7.68
N ALA A 288 -1.87 -22.79 6.67
CA ALA A 288 -0.73 -22.16 6.01
C ALA A 288 -0.56 -20.70 6.45
N PRO A 289 0.32 -20.38 7.44
CA PRO A 289 0.86 -19.02 7.49
C PRO A 289 1.50 -18.73 6.14
N VAL A 290 1.31 -17.50 5.62
CA VAL A 290 2.00 -17.01 4.42
C VAL A 290 3.50 -17.20 4.65
N GLN A 291 4.05 -18.30 4.17
CA GLN A 291 5.46 -18.63 4.34
C GLN A 291 6.22 -17.89 3.24
N PRO A 292 7.08 -16.91 3.56
CA PRO A 292 7.94 -16.33 2.56
C PRO A 292 8.85 -17.42 1.96
N VAL A 293 8.85 -17.51 0.63
CA VAL A 293 9.42 -18.60 -0.20
C VAL A 293 10.96 -18.69 -0.16
N PHE A 294 11.64 -17.99 0.75
CA PHE A 294 13.10 -18.09 0.92
C PHE A 294 13.47 -18.94 2.13
N ALA A 295 13.09 -20.22 2.09
CA ALA A 295 13.50 -21.22 3.08
C ALA A 295 14.81 -21.90 2.66
N GLY A 296 15.91 -21.14 2.70
CA GLY A 296 17.25 -21.73 2.79
C GLY A 296 17.46 -22.29 4.20
N SER A 297 17.69 -23.59 4.32
CA SER A 297 17.86 -24.30 5.58
C SER A 297 18.94 -23.67 6.48
N SER A 298 18.61 -23.45 7.77
CA SER A 298 19.49 -23.14 8.92
C SER A 298 19.95 -21.71 9.21
N SER A 299 19.58 -20.69 8.44
CA SER A 299 19.98 -19.30 8.77
C SER A 299 19.15 -18.72 9.91
N SER A 300 19.80 -18.09 10.89
CA SER A 300 19.11 -17.29 11.95
C SER A 300 18.32 -16.11 11.38
N VAL A 301 18.59 -15.75 10.13
CA VAL A 301 17.94 -14.68 9.38
C VAL A 301 16.77 -15.22 8.56
N ARG A 302 15.61 -14.59 8.66
CA ARG A 302 14.40 -14.93 7.90
C ARG A 302 13.63 -13.68 7.47
N LEU A 303 13.12 -13.71 6.25
CA LEU A 303 12.08 -12.79 5.81
C LEU A 303 10.79 -13.12 6.58
N ILE A 304 10.10 -12.12 7.13
CA ILE A 304 8.82 -12.28 7.84
C ILE A 304 7.67 -11.80 6.94
N TYR A 305 7.80 -10.58 6.41
CA TYR A 305 6.75 -9.96 5.61
C TYR A 305 7.33 -9.40 4.32
N LYS A 306 6.56 -9.47 3.24
CA LYS A 306 6.83 -8.79 1.97
C LYS A 306 5.53 -8.11 1.55
N CYS A 307 5.55 -6.78 1.50
CA CYS A 307 4.39 -5.97 1.18
C CYS A 307 4.74 -5.05 0.01
N PRO A 308 3.95 -4.98 -1.05
CA PRO A 308 4.24 -4.07 -2.15
C PRO A 308 3.99 -2.62 -1.71
N ILE A 309 4.80 -1.69 -2.21
CA ILE A 309 4.76 -0.26 -1.91
C ILE A 309 4.38 0.49 -3.18
N GLY A 310 3.10 0.85 -3.30
CA GLY A 310 2.54 1.69 -4.36
C GLY A 310 3.16 1.52 -5.77
N GLU A 311 3.22 2.62 -6.50
CA GLU A 311 3.85 2.67 -7.83
C GLU A 311 5.26 3.28 -7.75
N GLY A 312 6.21 2.64 -8.44
CA GLY A 312 7.57 3.13 -8.63
C GLY A 312 8.61 2.64 -7.62
N ALA A 313 9.88 2.79 -7.99
CA ALA A 313 11.00 2.38 -7.15
C ALA A 313 11.07 3.22 -5.87
N PRO A 314 11.40 2.62 -4.71
CA PRO A 314 11.66 3.38 -3.50
C PRO A 314 12.84 4.34 -3.65
N LEU A 315 12.89 5.37 -2.79
CA LEU A 315 13.99 6.33 -2.77
C LEU A 315 15.06 5.92 -1.74
N LEU A 316 16.32 6.25 -2.06
CA LEU A 316 17.46 6.01 -1.18
C LEU A 316 17.24 6.70 0.18
N SER A 317 17.51 5.97 1.26
CA SER A 317 17.39 6.47 2.65
C SER A 317 16.00 7.02 3.02
N CYS A 318 14.96 6.75 2.23
CA CYS A 318 13.62 7.29 2.46
C CYS A 318 12.66 6.24 3.03
N ILE A 319 13.06 5.65 4.16
CA ILE A 319 12.21 4.79 4.98
C ILE A 319 12.30 5.25 6.44
N ALA A 320 11.15 5.44 7.08
CA ALA A 320 11.08 5.78 8.49
C ALA A 320 10.13 4.81 9.22
N PRO A 321 10.56 4.18 10.32
CA PRO A 321 9.68 3.35 11.12
C PRO A 321 8.74 4.25 11.92
N ILE A 322 7.49 3.82 12.09
CA ILE A 322 6.51 4.48 12.97
C ILE A 322 5.90 3.42 13.92
N SER A 323 5.00 3.82 14.81
CA SER A 323 4.36 2.91 15.76
C SER A 323 3.49 1.84 15.08
N ASN A 324 3.25 0.74 15.79
CA ASN A 324 2.42 -0.41 15.41
C ASN A 324 2.98 -1.20 14.22
N GLY A 325 4.31 -1.35 14.16
CA GLY A 325 4.98 -2.09 13.09
C GLY A 325 4.82 -1.49 11.69
N ARG A 326 4.46 -0.21 11.60
CA ARG A 326 4.26 0.53 10.34
C ARG A 326 5.51 1.28 9.92
N TYR A 327 5.53 1.66 8.65
CA TYR A 327 6.64 2.41 8.05
C TYR A 327 6.10 3.48 7.11
N LEU A 328 6.80 4.60 7.04
CA LEU A 328 6.70 5.53 5.94
C LEU A 328 7.76 5.18 4.90
N VAL A 329 7.37 5.06 3.64
CA VAL A 329 8.31 4.76 2.54
C VAL A 329 8.10 5.72 1.39
N ALA A 330 9.16 6.40 0.95
CA ALA A 330 9.08 7.27 -0.21
C ALA A 330 9.46 6.56 -1.50
N THR A 331 8.87 6.98 -2.62
CA THR A 331 9.14 6.43 -3.96
C THR A 331 9.47 7.53 -4.96
N ALA A 332 10.15 7.17 -6.04
CA ALA A 332 10.63 8.08 -7.07
C ALA A 332 9.51 8.84 -7.79
N GLY A 333 8.28 8.32 -7.75
CA GLY A 333 7.07 9.01 -8.23
C GLY A 333 6.65 10.22 -7.40
N GLY A 334 7.36 10.52 -6.30
CA GLY A 334 7.05 11.64 -5.42
C GLY A 334 5.99 11.33 -4.36
N TYR A 335 5.83 10.04 -4.03
CA TYR A 335 4.90 9.57 -3.01
C TYR A 335 5.62 9.22 -1.72
N SER A 336 4.94 9.41 -0.58
CA SER A 336 5.31 8.82 0.71
C SER A 336 4.16 7.98 1.23
N TRP A 337 4.34 6.67 1.27
CA TRP A 337 3.33 5.67 1.61
C TRP A 337 3.41 5.33 3.10
N GLU A 338 2.27 5.28 3.80
CA GLU A 338 2.17 4.62 5.10
C GLU A 338 1.82 3.14 4.88
N VAL A 339 2.72 2.24 5.28
CA VAL A 339 2.64 0.81 4.98
C VAL A 339 2.67 0.02 6.28
N GLU A 340 1.80 -0.98 6.40
CA GLU A 340 1.75 -1.95 7.50
C GLU A 340 2.04 -3.37 6.95
N PRO A 341 3.30 -3.83 7.02
CA PRO A 341 3.70 -5.10 6.41
C PRO A 341 2.97 -6.33 6.94
N ALA A 342 2.61 -6.33 8.23
CA ALA A 342 2.00 -7.49 8.88
C ALA A 342 0.62 -7.84 8.30
N THR A 343 -0.10 -6.84 7.79
CA THR A 343 -1.39 -6.98 7.12
C THR A 343 -1.28 -6.76 5.62
N THR A 344 -0.08 -6.56 5.08
CA THR A 344 0.17 -6.15 3.69
C THR A 344 -0.60 -4.88 3.27
N ALA A 345 -0.91 -4.00 4.23
CA ALA A 345 -1.74 -2.83 3.99
C ALA A 345 -0.92 -1.61 3.55
N VAL A 346 -1.42 -0.89 2.54
CA VAL A 346 -0.94 0.45 2.17
C VAL A 346 -2.03 1.45 2.54
N LEU A 347 -1.91 2.12 3.69
CA LEU A 347 -2.99 2.88 4.32
C LEU A 347 -3.30 4.22 3.63
N GLY A 348 -2.32 4.82 2.97
CA GLY A 348 -2.46 6.18 2.46
C GLY A 348 -1.14 6.79 2.01
N THR A 349 -1.22 7.98 1.43
CA THR A 349 -0.03 8.78 1.09
C THR A 349 0.01 10.07 1.88
N LEU A 350 1.15 10.34 2.49
CA LEU A 350 1.42 11.62 3.13
C LEU A 350 1.87 12.64 2.09
N HIS A 351 2.84 12.31 1.23
CA HIS A 351 3.35 13.25 0.23
C HIS A 351 2.86 12.90 -1.19
N ILE A 352 2.57 13.93 -1.98
CA ILE A 352 2.41 13.83 -3.44
C ILE A 352 3.07 15.08 -4.03
N GLY A 353 4.13 14.90 -4.83
CA GLY A 353 4.81 16.04 -5.44
C GLY A 353 6.16 15.67 -6.02
N PRO A 354 7.18 16.54 -5.89
CA PRO A 354 8.56 16.16 -6.21
C PRO A 354 9.03 15.00 -5.35
N ALA A 355 9.98 14.21 -5.88
CA ALA A 355 10.66 13.16 -5.12
C ALA A 355 11.21 13.72 -3.79
N LEU A 356 10.97 12.98 -2.70
CA LEU A 356 11.46 13.34 -1.39
C LEU A 356 12.98 13.18 -1.34
N ARG A 357 13.62 14.05 -0.56
CA ARG A 357 15.06 13.96 -0.23
C ARG A 357 15.31 13.29 1.11
N GLY A 358 14.29 13.22 1.95
CA GLY A 358 14.38 12.55 3.23
C GLY A 358 13.02 12.42 3.89
N ILE A 359 12.91 11.41 4.74
CA ILE A 359 11.76 11.16 5.60
C ILE A 359 12.25 10.83 7.00
N ALA A 360 11.55 11.32 8.01
CA ALA A 360 11.81 11.00 9.40
C ALA A 360 10.49 10.86 10.14
N ALA A 361 10.50 10.12 11.24
CA ALA A 361 9.37 10.05 12.15
C ALA A 361 9.85 10.22 13.59
N ALA A 362 9.13 11.05 14.34
CA ALA A 362 9.42 11.33 15.74
C ALA A 362 8.11 11.62 16.48
N ASP A 363 7.88 10.92 17.59
CA ASP A 363 6.75 11.11 18.52
C ASP A 363 5.38 11.33 17.85
N GLY A 364 5.03 10.45 16.92
CA GLY A 364 3.74 10.49 16.22
C GLY A 364 3.67 11.52 15.09
N ILE A 365 4.78 12.17 14.72
CA ILE A 365 4.88 13.12 13.62
C ILE A 365 5.71 12.51 12.49
N GLY A 366 5.16 12.48 11.28
CA GLY A 366 5.88 12.15 10.05
C GLY A 366 6.40 13.43 9.40
N TRP A 367 7.71 13.50 9.17
CA TRP A 367 8.41 14.66 8.60
C TRP A 367 8.93 14.34 7.21
N LEU A 368 8.81 15.30 6.30
CA LEU A 368 9.14 15.15 4.89
C LEU A 368 9.98 16.32 4.41
N ALA A 369 10.98 16.04 3.58
CA ALA A 369 11.79 17.05 2.94
C ALA A 369 11.78 16.89 1.41
N TRP A 370 11.54 17.98 0.68
CA TRP A 370 11.60 18.00 -0.79
C TRP A 370 12.10 19.35 -1.28
N ASP A 371 13.01 19.33 -2.26
CA ASP A 371 13.65 20.54 -2.77
C ASP A 371 14.15 21.44 -1.62
N ARG A 372 13.67 22.68 -1.49
CA ARG A 372 13.98 23.62 -0.39
C ARG A 372 12.98 23.61 0.77
N HIS A 373 12.09 22.62 0.83
CA HIS A 373 10.96 22.61 1.77
C HIS A 373 11.09 21.48 2.78
N ILE A 374 10.57 21.74 3.98
CA ILE A 374 10.16 20.70 4.92
C ILE A 374 8.71 20.89 5.27
N GLY A 375 8.07 19.79 5.65
CA GLY A 375 6.75 19.82 6.24
C GLY A 375 6.48 18.58 7.06
N TYR A 376 5.35 18.57 7.76
CA TYR A 376 5.01 17.47 8.65
C TYR A 376 3.53 17.10 8.63
N SER A 377 3.24 15.88 9.04
CA SER A 377 1.90 15.38 9.28
C SER A 377 1.79 14.65 10.61
N GLN A 378 0.66 14.83 11.28
CA GLN A 378 0.33 14.13 12.51
C GLN A 378 -0.17 12.73 12.15
N LEU A 379 0.56 11.68 12.54
CA LEU A 379 0.26 10.30 12.18
C LEU A 379 -1.01 9.77 12.85
N SER A 380 -1.42 10.39 13.96
CA SER A 380 -2.69 10.11 14.64
C SER A 380 -3.89 10.81 14.00
N ASN A 381 -3.68 11.78 13.11
CA ASN A 381 -4.79 12.50 12.48
C ASN A 381 -5.43 11.63 11.40
N PRO A 382 -6.74 11.32 11.47
CA PRO A 382 -7.43 10.57 10.42
C PRO A 382 -7.40 11.32 9.07
N TRP A 383 -7.41 12.66 9.10
CA TRP A 383 -7.34 13.52 7.92
C TRP A 383 -5.94 13.60 7.28
N ARG A 384 -4.93 12.89 7.79
CA ARG A 384 -3.54 13.03 7.30
C ARG A 384 -3.35 12.65 5.84
N PHE A 385 -4.25 11.82 5.32
CA PHE A 385 -4.24 11.37 3.94
C PHE A 385 -5.25 12.11 3.06
N VAL A 386 -6.25 12.77 3.65
CA VAL A 386 -7.24 13.56 2.91
C VAL A 386 -6.56 14.82 2.39
N ARG A 387 -6.79 15.14 1.11
CA ARG A 387 -6.34 16.38 0.50
C ARG A 387 -7.45 17.42 0.54
N ARG A 388 -7.07 18.66 0.82
CA ARG A 388 -7.98 19.80 0.76
C ARG A 388 -8.21 20.19 -0.69
N GLU A 389 -9.32 20.87 -0.99
CA GLU A 389 -9.64 21.35 -2.34
C GLU A 389 -8.56 22.28 -2.93
N ASP A 390 -7.81 22.98 -2.07
CA ASP A 390 -6.68 23.83 -2.47
C ASP A 390 -5.37 23.04 -2.65
N ASP A 391 -5.42 21.71 -2.58
CA ASP A 391 -4.29 20.78 -2.55
C ASP A 391 -3.26 21.11 -1.45
N SER A 392 -3.62 21.92 -0.44
CA SER A 392 -2.68 22.31 0.62
C SER A 392 -2.33 21.10 1.50
N TRP A 393 -1.12 20.59 1.29
CA TRP A 393 -0.54 19.51 2.08
C TRP A 393 0.99 19.60 2.00
N PRO A 394 1.75 19.45 3.10
CA PRO A 394 1.35 19.13 4.48
C PRO A 394 0.69 20.30 5.23
N LYS A 395 0.21 20.03 6.45
CA LYS A 395 -0.46 21.00 7.34
C LYS A 395 0.34 22.31 7.51
N ALA A 396 1.66 22.20 7.59
CA ALA A 396 2.56 23.33 7.65
C ALA A 396 3.83 23.03 6.84
N VAL A 397 4.29 24.03 6.10
CA VAL A 397 5.47 23.97 5.25
C VAL A 397 6.41 25.11 5.61
N TYR A 398 7.71 24.82 5.68
CA TYR A 398 8.75 25.83 5.80
C TYR A 398 9.68 25.77 4.58
N SER A 399 10.02 26.93 4.03
CA SER A 399 10.88 27.06 2.85
C SER A 399 12.24 27.64 3.24
N PHE A 400 13.31 26.89 2.98
CA PHE A 400 14.68 27.34 3.10
C PHE A 400 15.13 28.14 1.87
N LYS A 401 16.27 28.84 1.99
CA LYS A 401 16.89 29.58 0.88
C LYS A 401 17.60 28.67 -0.14
N ALA A 402 17.95 27.46 0.26
CA ALA A 402 18.62 26.46 -0.56
C ALA A 402 17.94 25.10 -0.34
N PRO A 403 18.21 24.11 -1.20
CA PRO A 403 17.67 22.77 -1.01
C PRO A 403 18.02 22.18 0.36
N VAL A 404 17.08 21.41 0.90
CA VAL A 404 17.31 20.53 2.04
C VAL A 404 18.20 19.39 1.57
N GLU A 405 19.27 19.14 2.31
CA GLU A 405 20.28 18.14 1.99
C GLU A 405 19.98 16.81 2.68
N ALA A 406 19.61 16.86 3.96
CA ALA A 406 19.26 15.67 4.75
C ALA A 406 18.41 16.06 5.97
N ILE A 407 17.65 15.09 6.50
CA ILE A 407 16.92 15.20 7.78
C ILE A 407 17.15 13.97 8.65
N ALA A 408 17.05 14.11 9.96
CA ALA A 408 17.11 13.01 10.92
C ALA A 408 16.14 13.24 12.09
N PRO A 409 15.56 12.18 12.69
CA PRO A 409 14.64 12.32 13.81
C PRO A 409 15.35 12.85 15.06
N LYS A 410 14.63 13.64 15.87
CA LYS A 410 15.05 14.11 17.19
C LYS A 410 13.94 13.80 18.20
N THR A 411 14.30 13.59 19.46
CA THR A 411 13.33 13.43 20.55
C THR A 411 12.41 14.66 20.70
N GLY A 412 11.19 14.44 21.19
CA GLY A 412 10.17 15.48 21.37
C GLY A 412 9.34 15.80 20.12
N GLY A 413 9.35 14.92 19.11
CA GLY A 413 8.67 15.13 17.82
C GLY A 413 9.39 16.09 16.87
N HIS A 414 10.63 16.45 17.19
CA HIS A 414 11.46 17.38 16.42
C HIS A 414 12.24 16.64 15.33
N ILE A 415 12.87 17.40 14.43
CA ILE A 415 13.88 16.87 13.49
C ILE A 415 15.11 17.77 13.43
N TRP A 416 16.24 17.14 13.10
CA TRP A 416 17.43 17.81 12.61
C TRP A 416 17.34 17.99 11.09
N VAL A 417 17.77 19.14 10.59
CA VAL A 417 17.74 19.47 9.16
C VAL A 417 19.07 20.07 8.72
N SER A 418 19.64 19.56 7.64
CA SER A 418 20.75 20.20 6.93
C SER A 418 20.20 20.99 5.75
N ALA A 419 20.37 22.31 5.75
CA ALA A 419 19.96 23.15 4.63
C ALA A 419 20.76 24.46 4.59
N ALA A 420 21.08 24.92 3.38
CA ALA A 420 21.74 26.20 3.13
C ALA A 420 23.07 26.38 3.90
N GLY A 421 23.83 25.30 4.11
CA GLY A 421 25.10 25.33 4.85
C GLY A 421 24.94 25.51 6.36
N TRP A 422 23.76 25.19 6.92
CA TRP A 422 23.48 25.23 8.35
C TRP A 422 22.79 23.95 8.83
N LEU A 423 23.07 23.58 10.07
CA LEU A 423 22.28 22.65 10.87
C LEU A 423 21.14 23.42 11.54
N TRP A 424 19.93 22.92 11.38
CA TRP A 424 18.71 23.45 11.97
C TRP A 424 18.01 22.38 12.82
N GLU A 425 17.25 22.84 13.79
CA GLU A 425 16.20 22.07 14.45
C GLU A 425 14.85 22.57 13.92
N ALA A 426 13.94 21.67 13.57
CA ALA A 426 12.57 22.01 13.20
C ALA A 426 11.57 21.27 14.10
N PHE A 427 10.48 21.96 14.46
CA PHE A 427 9.46 21.45 15.37
C PHE A 427 8.08 22.00 15.03
N SER A 428 7.04 21.23 15.36
CA SER A 428 5.65 21.68 15.22
C SER A 428 5.25 22.55 16.40
N THR A 429 4.50 23.63 16.16
CA THR A 429 3.96 24.47 17.23
C THR A 429 2.61 23.94 17.73
N VAL A 430 2.20 24.37 18.92
CA VAL A 430 0.88 24.03 19.50
C VAL A 430 -0.27 24.50 18.61
N SER A 431 -0.11 25.61 17.90
CA SER A 431 -1.09 26.12 16.92
C SER A 431 -1.12 25.33 15.61
N GLY A 432 -0.28 24.31 15.46
CA GLY A 432 -0.17 23.49 14.26
C GLY A 432 0.64 24.15 13.13
N GLY A 433 1.49 25.12 13.47
CA GLY A 433 2.49 25.70 12.57
C GLY A 433 3.82 24.94 12.63
N LEU A 434 4.79 25.41 11.86
CA LEU A 434 6.15 24.85 11.79
C LEU A 434 7.15 25.96 12.08
N GLU A 435 8.04 25.73 13.05
CA GLU A 435 9.13 26.65 13.38
C GLU A 435 10.49 25.97 13.20
N THR A 436 11.51 26.78 12.91
CA THR A 436 12.89 26.32 12.73
C THR A 436 13.85 27.17 13.55
N LYS A 437 14.82 26.53 14.19
CA LYS A 437 15.90 27.17 14.93
C LYS A 437 17.24 26.82 14.28
N ARG A 438 18.01 27.85 13.91
CA ARG A 438 19.36 27.68 13.36
C ARG A 438 20.36 27.41 14.50
N LEU A 439 21.22 26.41 14.35
CA LEU A 439 22.11 25.96 15.43
C LEU A 439 23.58 26.17 15.11
N ALA A 440 24.10 25.51 14.07
CA ALA A 440 25.52 25.53 13.75
C ALA A 440 25.73 25.67 12.24
N ARG A 441 26.80 26.36 11.85
CA ARG A 441 27.22 26.42 10.43
C ARG A 441 27.88 25.10 10.07
N LEU A 442 27.55 24.57 8.89
CA LEU A 442 28.16 23.35 8.39
C LEU A 442 29.57 23.65 7.86
N PRO A 443 30.57 22.80 8.18
CA PRO A 443 31.91 22.90 7.59
C PRO A 443 31.92 22.70 6.07
N GLU A 444 31.00 21.87 5.57
CA GLU A 444 30.85 21.50 4.16
C GLU A 444 29.39 21.03 3.89
N PRO A 445 28.97 20.81 2.62
CA PRO A 445 27.65 20.27 2.33
C PRO A 445 27.43 18.88 2.96
N CYS A 446 26.22 18.64 3.46
CA CYS A 446 25.87 17.40 4.12
C CYS A 446 25.48 16.32 3.11
N LYS A 447 26.09 15.13 3.24
CA LYS A 447 25.64 13.91 2.55
C LYS A 447 24.52 13.22 3.32
N GLN A 448 24.67 13.09 4.63
CA GLN A 448 23.76 12.34 5.49
C GLN A 448 23.73 12.93 6.90
N LEU A 449 22.53 12.99 7.49
CA LEU A 449 22.33 13.19 8.93
C LEU A 449 21.91 11.88 9.58
N THR A 450 22.46 11.60 10.75
CA THR A 450 22.04 10.49 11.62
C THR A 450 21.92 10.97 13.04
N ALA A 451 20.97 10.42 13.79
CA ALA A 451 20.71 10.86 15.16
C ALA A 451 20.38 9.69 16.09
N SER A 452 20.73 9.87 17.35
CA SER A 452 20.41 8.97 18.46
C SER A 452 19.99 9.81 19.66
N GLY A 453 18.68 10.02 19.82
CA GLY A 453 18.14 10.93 20.83
C GLY A 453 18.45 12.40 20.51
N GLU A 454 19.15 13.08 21.41
CA GLU A 454 19.58 14.48 21.27
C GLU A 454 20.94 14.62 20.55
N GLU A 455 21.62 13.51 20.27
CA GLU A 455 22.89 13.52 19.54
C GLU A 455 22.65 13.43 18.04
N VAL A 456 23.41 14.22 17.27
CA VAL A 456 23.36 14.22 15.80
C VAL A 456 24.77 14.23 15.22
N TRP A 457 24.94 13.40 14.20
CA TRP A 457 26.16 13.33 13.39
C TRP A 457 25.84 13.71 11.94
N LEU A 458 26.82 14.36 11.32
CA LEU A 458 26.80 14.77 9.93
C LEU A 458 27.95 14.08 9.20
N THR A 459 27.63 13.39 8.11
CA THR A 459 28.62 12.92 7.16
C THR A 459 28.69 13.92 6.00
N GLY A 460 29.84 14.56 5.81
CA GLY A 460 30.08 15.51 4.73
C GLY A 460 30.30 14.82 3.37
N LEU A 461 30.27 15.59 2.28
CA LEU A 461 30.59 15.08 0.94
C LEU A 461 32.04 14.59 0.82
N SER A 462 32.97 15.16 1.61
CA SER A 462 34.37 14.73 1.68
C SER A 462 34.57 13.38 2.40
N GLY A 463 33.54 12.88 3.07
CA GLY A 463 33.63 11.74 3.99
C GLY A 463 34.10 12.12 5.41
N ALA A 464 34.26 13.40 5.74
CA ALA A 464 34.45 13.81 7.14
C ALA A 464 33.16 13.60 7.95
N LEU A 465 33.30 13.02 9.14
CA LEU A 465 32.21 12.82 10.09
C LEU A 465 32.33 13.87 11.20
N TYR A 466 31.24 14.60 11.43
CA TYR A 466 31.14 15.63 12.45
C TYR A 466 30.08 15.26 13.49
N ALA A 467 30.36 15.49 14.77
CA ALA A 467 29.39 15.41 15.86
C ALA A 467 29.00 16.81 16.32
N TRP A 468 27.71 17.06 16.51
CA TRP A 468 27.25 18.34 17.08
C TRP A 468 27.29 18.30 18.60
N HIS A 469 27.88 19.33 19.21
CA HIS A 469 27.96 19.48 20.67
C HIS A 469 27.14 20.68 21.14
N ALA A 470 26.02 20.41 21.81
CA ALA A 470 25.11 21.43 22.34
C ALA A 470 25.79 22.42 23.30
N ALA A 471 26.79 21.99 24.07
CA ALA A 471 27.47 22.85 25.04
C ALA A 471 28.25 24.02 24.41
N CYS A 472 28.61 23.92 23.13
CA CYS A 472 29.39 24.93 22.44
C CYS A 472 28.81 25.33 21.07
N ASP A 473 27.64 24.80 20.71
CA ASP A 473 26.96 25.00 19.42
C ASP A 473 27.89 24.83 18.21
N LYS A 474 28.76 23.82 18.26
CA LYS A 474 29.74 23.53 17.20
C LYS A 474 29.67 22.09 16.71
N LEU A 475 29.95 21.93 15.42
CA LEU A 475 30.25 20.66 14.80
C LEU A 475 31.75 20.39 14.95
N ILE A 476 32.11 19.28 15.61
CA ILE A 476 33.49 18.84 15.82
C ILE A 476 33.74 17.65 14.91
N GLN A 477 34.78 17.72 14.09
CA GLN A 477 35.18 16.58 13.26
C GLN A 477 35.70 15.47 14.17
N VAL A 478 35.07 14.30 14.08
CA VAL A 478 35.42 13.13 14.90
C VAL A 478 36.12 12.05 14.09
N ARG A 479 35.95 12.05 12.76
CA ARG A 479 36.53 11.02 11.88
C ARG A 479 36.66 11.52 10.44
N GLU A 480 37.54 10.88 9.66
CA GLU A 480 37.69 11.07 8.21
C GLU A 480 37.39 9.77 7.46
N GLN A 481 37.15 9.90 6.15
CA GLN A 481 36.95 8.78 5.23
C GLN A 481 35.78 7.86 5.65
N VAL A 482 34.66 8.46 6.06
CA VAL A 482 33.43 7.77 6.42
C VAL A 482 32.46 7.84 5.25
N ALA A 483 32.14 6.69 4.65
CA ALA A 483 31.20 6.59 3.53
C ALA A 483 29.73 6.62 4.00
N ALA A 484 29.46 6.01 5.15
CA ALA A 484 28.19 6.01 5.86
C ALA A 484 28.44 5.80 7.37
N TRP A 485 27.59 6.37 8.20
CA TRP A 485 27.66 6.26 9.67
C TRP A 485 26.27 6.04 10.25
N ASP A 486 26.20 5.32 11.36
CA ASP A 486 25.00 5.26 12.19
C ASP A 486 25.34 4.95 13.65
N SER A 487 24.48 5.39 14.56
CA SER A 487 24.61 5.22 16.01
C SER A 487 23.28 4.79 16.62
N TRP A 488 23.33 3.84 17.54
CA TRP A 488 22.17 3.36 18.26
C TRP A 488 22.54 2.91 19.67
N LYS A 489 21.90 3.49 20.69
CA LYS A 489 22.08 3.14 22.11
C LYS A 489 23.55 3.14 22.56
N GLY A 490 24.34 4.09 22.05
CA GLY A 490 25.76 4.24 22.37
C GLY A 490 26.70 3.32 21.59
N GLU A 491 26.17 2.41 20.78
CA GLU A 491 26.94 1.65 19.79
C GLU A 491 26.94 2.39 18.46
N HIS A 492 27.94 2.12 17.61
CA HIS A 492 28.07 2.74 16.30
C HIS A 492 28.54 1.75 15.25
N ALA A 493 28.21 2.04 14.00
CA ALA A 493 28.71 1.35 12.83
C ALA A 493 29.20 2.37 11.80
N ALA A 494 30.44 2.22 11.32
CA ALA A 494 31.05 3.09 10.34
C ALA A 494 31.46 2.30 9.09
N LEU A 495 31.03 2.73 7.91
CA LEU A 495 31.52 2.19 6.64
C LEU A 495 32.71 3.02 6.16
N ILE A 496 33.86 2.39 6.00
CA ILE A 496 35.13 3.01 5.64
C ILE A 496 35.59 2.45 4.28
N PRO A 497 35.87 3.29 3.27
CA PRO A 497 36.46 2.82 2.03
C PRO A 497 37.94 2.47 2.26
N ALA A 498 38.35 1.24 1.94
CA ALA A 498 39.75 0.83 1.87
C ALA A 498 40.19 0.64 0.41
N LYS A 499 41.48 0.40 0.16
CA LYS A 499 42.06 0.38 -1.21
C LYS A 499 41.40 -0.60 -2.18
N SER A 500 40.95 -1.77 -1.69
CA SER A 500 40.40 -2.85 -2.53
C SER A 500 38.97 -3.23 -2.19
N GLN A 501 38.47 -2.80 -1.03
CA GLN A 501 37.17 -3.19 -0.49
C GLN A 501 36.66 -2.16 0.52
N TYR A 502 35.38 -2.22 0.88
CA TYR A 502 34.89 -1.52 2.07
C TYR A 502 35.17 -2.32 3.35
N GLU A 503 35.32 -1.60 4.48
CA GLU A 503 35.35 -2.18 5.82
C GLU A 503 34.26 -1.53 6.68
N VAL A 504 33.50 -2.35 7.40
CA VAL A 504 32.60 -1.86 8.46
C VAL A 504 33.27 -2.01 9.81
N GLU A 505 33.31 -0.92 10.58
CA GLU A 505 33.81 -0.93 11.94
C GLU A 505 32.65 -0.83 12.94
N THR A 506 32.58 -1.77 13.88
CA THR A 506 31.69 -1.71 15.05
C THR A 506 32.51 -1.95 16.31
N GLY A 507 32.57 -0.97 17.21
CA GLY A 507 33.40 -1.06 18.41
C GLY A 507 34.88 -1.33 18.08
N LEU A 508 35.39 -2.51 18.47
CA LEU A 508 36.77 -2.93 18.21
C LEU A 508 36.91 -3.88 17.02
N ARG A 509 35.81 -4.23 16.34
CA ARG A 509 35.77 -5.22 15.26
C ARG A 509 35.72 -4.53 13.90
N LYS A 510 36.31 -5.19 12.91
CA LYS A 510 36.26 -4.81 11.50
C LYS A 510 35.71 -5.96 10.67
N TYR A 511 34.82 -5.63 9.74
CA TYR A 511 34.17 -6.60 8.86
C TYR A 511 34.45 -6.19 7.41
N PRO A 512 35.22 -6.98 6.64
CA PRO A 512 35.44 -6.71 5.23
C PRO A 512 34.14 -6.96 4.44
N ILE A 513 33.78 -6.02 3.57
CA ILE A 513 32.64 -6.13 2.66
C ILE A 513 33.19 -6.37 1.26
N PRO A 514 32.78 -7.44 0.55
CA PRO A 514 33.37 -7.85 -0.73
C PRO A 514 32.88 -6.98 -1.90
N ILE A 515 32.96 -5.65 -1.75
CA ILE A 515 32.61 -4.65 -2.76
C ILE A 515 33.75 -3.65 -2.85
N THR A 516 34.21 -3.38 -4.08
CA THR A 516 35.22 -2.36 -4.36
C THR A 516 34.60 -0.96 -4.29
N PRO A 517 35.19 -0.01 -3.55
CA PRO A 517 34.69 1.36 -3.47
C PRO A 517 34.65 2.09 -4.81
N ALA A 518 33.55 2.79 -5.07
CA ALA A 518 33.41 3.74 -6.15
C ALA A 518 33.15 5.17 -5.62
N GLU A 519 33.57 6.17 -6.38
CA GLU A 519 33.55 7.60 -5.98
C GLU A 519 32.14 8.10 -5.62
N ASN A 520 31.10 7.54 -6.24
CA ASN A 520 29.72 7.96 -6.08
C ASN A 520 28.82 6.88 -5.46
N ASP A 521 29.40 5.97 -4.67
CA ASP A 521 28.62 4.92 -4.01
C ASP A 521 27.60 5.52 -3.02
N ALA A 522 26.33 5.24 -3.31
CA ALA A 522 25.24 5.45 -2.36
C ALA A 522 25.27 4.32 -1.34
N ALA A 523 25.62 4.65 -0.10
CA ALA A 523 25.71 3.72 1.00
C ALA A 523 24.85 4.19 2.17
N GLN A 524 24.15 3.25 2.80
CA GLN A 524 23.47 3.46 4.08
C GLN A 524 23.91 2.35 5.02
N ILE A 525 24.33 2.71 6.24
CA ILE A 525 24.59 1.74 7.29
C ILE A 525 23.61 1.94 8.43
N MET A 526 23.30 0.86 9.13
CA MET A 526 22.45 0.87 10.29
C MET A 526 23.00 -0.02 11.39
N CYS A 527 23.35 0.58 12.52
CA CYS A 527 23.69 -0.11 13.75
C CYS A 527 22.42 -0.72 14.36
N LEU A 528 22.45 -2.03 14.59
CA LEU A 528 21.39 -2.80 15.23
C LEU A 528 21.77 -3.27 16.65
N GLY A 529 22.88 -2.75 17.17
CA GLY A 529 23.46 -3.10 18.47
C GLY A 529 24.10 -4.48 18.53
N GLN A 530 24.77 -4.78 19.64
CA GLN A 530 25.52 -6.01 19.85
C GLN A 530 26.49 -6.32 18.70
N ASP A 531 27.25 -5.31 18.26
CA ASP A 531 28.17 -5.41 17.11
C ASP A 531 27.48 -5.93 15.83
N THR A 532 26.17 -5.71 15.67
CA THR A 532 25.40 -6.12 14.49
C THR A 532 24.99 -4.90 13.67
N PHE A 533 25.08 -5.02 12.36
CA PHE A 533 24.74 -3.95 11.44
C PHE A 533 24.08 -4.47 10.17
N LEU A 534 23.34 -3.57 9.53
CA LEU A 534 22.76 -3.72 8.21
C LEU A 534 23.36 -2.65 7.30
N LEU A 535 23.71 -3.03 6.07
CA LEU A 535 24.38 -2.16 5.11
C LEU A 535 23.66 -2.26 3.77
N THR A 536 23.35 -1.12 3.16
CA THR A 536 23.06 -1.04 1.72
C THR A 536 24.24 -0.43 0.99
N LEU A 537 24.64 -1.06 -0.11
CA LEU A 537 25.74 -0.61 -0.96
C LEU A 537 25.56 -1.20 -2.36
N GLN A 538 25.65 -0.37 -3.41
CA GLN A 538 25.49 -0.80 -4.81
C GLN A 538 24.24 -1.67 -5.02
N GLU A 539 23.10 -1.20 -4.50
CA GLU A 539 21.78 -1.86 -4.61
C GLU A 539 21.67 -3.23 -3.91
N LYS A 540 22.66 -3.59 -3.07
CA LYS A 540 22.69 -4.84 -2.29
C LYS A 540 22.54 -4.56 -0.82
N ALA A 541 21.90 -5.47 -0.08
CA ALA A 541 21.77 -5.43 1.37
C ALA A 541 22.57 -6.53 2.04
N TYR A 542 23.39 -6.15 3.03
CA TYR A 542 24.23 -7.05 3.81
C TYR A 542 23.86 -6.97 5.28
N LEU A 543 23.62 -8.11 5.92
CA LEU A 543 23.56 -8.25 7.37
C LEU A 543 24.86 -8.89 7.86
N ALA A 544 25.54 -8.26 8.81
CA ALA A 544 26.72 -8.86 9.44
C ALA A 544 26.87 -8.40 10.89
N GLY A 545 27.82 -8.99 11.59
CA GLY A 545 28.08 -8.66 12.99
C GLY A 545 28.67 -9.80 13.78
N ALA A 546 28.77 -9.63 15.10
CA ALA A 546 29.47 -10.57 15.98
C ALA A 546 28.91 -12.01 15.97
N ARG A 547 27.65 -12.17 15.55
CA ARG A 547 26.94 -13.46 15.48
C ARG A 547 27.13 -14.19 14.14
N PHE A 548 27.74 -13.55 13.15
CA PHE A 548 27.85 -14.06 11.80
C PHE A 548 29.32 -14.32 11.45
N VAL A 549 29.60 -15.45 10.81
CA VAL A 549 30.96 -15.79 10.34
C VAL A 549 31.40 -14.87 9.20
N SER A 550 30.44 -14.45 8.37
CA SER A 550 30.62 -13.59 7.20
C SER A 550 29.36 -12.77 6.95
N PRO A 551 29.44 -11.63 6.24
CA PRO A 551 28.27 -10.89 5.81
C PRO A 551 27.30 -11.76 4.99
N ILE A 552 26.01 -11.67 5.32
CA ILE A 552 24.92 -12.36 4.64
C ILE A 552 24.29 -11.38 3.65
N LEU A 553 24.30 -11.72 2.36
CA LEU A 553 23.57 -10.98 1.33
C LEU A 553 22.08 -11.32 1.42
N LEU A 554 21.21 -10.30 1.53
CA LEU A 554 19.77 -10.47 1.75
C LEU A 554 18.93 -10.50 0.46
N ASN A 555 19.50 -10.11 -0.67
CA ASN A 555 18.81 -10.04 -1.96
C ASN A 555 19.63 -10.72 -3.06
N ASP A 556 18.93 -11.28 -4.05
CA ASP A 556 19.55 -11.76 -5.28
C ASP A 556 19.67 -10.62 -6.32
N ASP A 557 20.24 -10.95 -7.49
CA ASP A 557 20.47 -9.97 -8.56
C ASP A 557 19.19 -9.49 -9.26
N SER A 558 18.03 -10.09 -9.01
CA SER A 558 16.73 -9.66 -9.55
C SER A 558 16.10 -8.51 -8.75
N VAL A 559 16.60 -8.26 -7.53
CA VAL A 559 16.07 -7.27 -6.59
C VAL A 559 17.11 -6.17 -6.35
N GLN A 560 16.68 -4.91 -6.45
CA GLN A 560 17.48 -3.74 -6.08
C GLN A 560 17.04 -3.21 -4.72
N VAL A 561 17.97 -3.05 -3.79
CA VAL A 561 17.71 -2.46 -2.48
C VAL A 561 18.01 -0.97 -2.48
N TYR A 562 17.09 -0.17 -1.96
CA TYR A 562 17.19 1.29 -1.94
C TYR A 562 17.44 1.83 -0.53
N ALA A 563 16.75 1.30 0.48
CA ALA A 563 16.84 1.86 1.82
C ALA A 563 16.61 0.81 2.91
N ILE A 564 17.15 1.08 4.10
CA ILE A 564 17.01 0.23 5.29
C ILE A 564 16.54 1.03 6.49
N SER A 565 15.76 0.37 7.36
CA SER A 565 15.29 0.92 8.62
C SER A 565 15.29 -0.13 9.73
N ARG A 566 15.54 0.32 10.96
CA ARG A 566 15.41 -0.48 12.17
C ARG A 566 13.93 -0.51 12.55
N SER A 567 13.48 -1.59 13.19
CA SER A 567 12.17 -1.59 13.84
C SER A 567 12.25 -0.83 15.16
N ILE A 568 11.22 -0.04 15.48
CA ILE A 568 11.10 0.65 16.78
C ILE A 568 10.70 -0.36 17.87
N GLU A 569 9.93 -1.39 17.52
CA GLU A 569 9.29 -2.30 18.47
C GLU A 569 10.11 -3.56 18.76
N ASN A 570 10.95 -3.97 17.81
CA ASN A 570 11.70 -5.21 17.91
C ASN A 570 13.12 -5.03 17.41
N SER A 571 14.09 -5.03 18.34
CA SER A 571 15.51 -4.85 18.02
C SER A 571 16.07 -5.93 17.10
N CYS A 572 15.43 -7.11 17.02
CA CYS A 572 15.83 -8.19 16.12
C CYS A 572 15.15 -8.11 14.75
N GLN A 573 14.42 -7.03 14.45
CA GLN A 573 13.76 -6.82 13.18
C GLN A 573 14.23 -5.55 12.49
N PHE A 574 14.25 -5.61 11.17
CA PHE A 574 14.56 -4.48 10.32
C PHE A 574 13.76 -4.55 9.02
N ALA A 575 13.63 -3.40 8.38
CA ALA A 575 12.95 -3.22 7.13
C ALA A 575 13.96 -2.95 6.01
N VAL A 576 13.69 -3.54 4.85
CA VAL A 576 14.43 -3.33 3.60
C VAL A 576 13.43 -2.88 2.55
N SER A 577 13.67 -1.70 1.97
CA SER A 577 12.90 -1.21 0.84
C SER A 577 13.62 -1.55 -0.46
N ALA A 578 12.92 -2.22 -1.38
CA ALA A 578 13.50 -2.78 -2.59
C ALA A 578 12.57 -2.65 -3.80
N ALA A 579 13.06 -2.91 -5.01
CA ALA A 579 12.24 -3.06 -6.21
C ALA A 579 12.72 -4.23 -7.06
N MET A 580 11.80 -4.87 -7.80
CA MET A 580 12.15 -5.86 -8.81
C MET A 580 12.66 -5.15 -10.06
N LYS A 581 13.83 -5.56 -10.60
CA LYS A 581 14.47 -4.87 -11.75
C LYS A 581 13.59 -4.83 -13.01
N ASN A 582 12.77 -5.85 -13.23
CA ASN A 582 11.93 -6.00 -14.41
C ASN A 582 10.56 -5.30 -14.29
N GLU A 583 10.08 -5.05 -13.08
CA GLU A 583 8.73 -4.49 -12.85
C GLU A 583 8.76 -3.03 -12.40
N GLY A 584 9.84 -2.60 -11.72
CA GLY A 584 9.91 -1.26 -11.11
C GLY A 584 8.97 -1.06 -9.92
N THR A 585 8.16 -2.06 -9.56
CA THR A 585 7.27 -2.04 -8.39
C THR A 585 8.11 -2.09 -7.11
N GLY A 586 7.85 -1.15 -6.19
CA GLY A 586 8.48 -1.11 -4.88
C GLY A 586 7.92 -2.17 -3.92
N TRP A 587 8.77 -2.62 -2.99
CA TRP A 587 8.44 -3.59 -1.96
C TRP A 587 9.07 -3.20 -0.62
N LEU A 588 8.34 -3.42 0.45
CA LEU A 588 8.79 -3.35 1.83
C LEU A 588 8.93 -4.77 2.35
N GLN A 589 10.14 -5.14 2.74
CA GLN A 589 10.46 -6.43 3.32
C GLN A 589 10.80 -6.25 4.80
N ILE A 590 10.19 -7.06 5.67
CA ILE A 590 10.54 -7.11 7.09
C ILE A 590 11.29 -8.40 7.38
N TRP A 591 12.49 -8.27 7.91
CA TRP A 591 13.38 -9.38 8.23
C TRP A 591 13.56 -9.51 9.74
N LYS A 592 13.91 -10.71 10.19
CA LYS A 592 14.32 -11.01 11.57
C LYS A 592 15.61 -11.81 11.57
N TYR A 593 16.49 -11.56 12.54
CA TYR A 593 17.80 -12.20 12.64
C TYR A 593 18.16 -12.71 14.04
#